data_AF-A0A1Z8VDW0-F1
#
_entry.id   AF-A0A1Z8VDW0-F1
#
_cell.length_a   1.000
_cell.length_b   1.000
_cell.length_c   1.000
_cell.angle_alpha   90.00
_cell.angle_beta   90.00
_cell.angle_gamma   90.00
#
_symmetry.space_group_name_H-M   'P 1'
#
loop_
_entity.id
_entity.type
_entity.pdbx_description
1 polymer ?
#
loop_
_entity_poly.entity_id
_entity_poly.type
_entity_poly.pdbx_seq_one_letter_code
_entity_poly.pdbx_strand_id
1 'polypeptide(L)' 'MTLTSKFKKDLQTIKAASNGDFFLDVKNPKLYKKLRRYYEKEGLVEFTGDALNDYDVLIECVKEDLKESEVV' A
#
# COMPACT_ATOMS: atom_id res chain seq x y z
N MET A 1 11.06 1.77 -8.93
CA MET A 1 10.25 0.64 -9.45
C MET A 1 8.81 0.95 -9.12
N THR A 2 7.86 0.76 -10.04
CA THR A 2 6.43 1.01 -9.73
C THR A 2 5.89 0.00 -8.71
N LEU A 3 4.84 0.38 -7.98
CA LEU A 3 4.13 -0.48 -7.03
C LEU A 3 3.76 -1.84 -7.67
N THR A 4 3.16 -1.80 -8.86
CA THR A 4 2.70 -2.97 -9.62
C THR A 4 3.82 -3.92 -10.01
N SER A 5 4.99 -3.38 -10.39
CA SER A 5 6.18 -4.19 -10.72
C SER A 5 6.79 -4.83 -9.48
N LYS A 6 6.90 -4.08 -8.38
CA LYS A 6 7.57 -4.53 -7.15
C LYS A 6 6.76 -5.56 -6.37
N PHE A 7 5.44 -5.40 -6.34
CA PHE A 7 4.53 -6.26 -5.59
C PHE A 7 3.69 -7.16 -6.49
N LYS A 8 4.15 -7.49 -7.70
CA LYS A 8 3.41 -8.27 -8.70
C LYS A 8 2.76 -9.55 -8.15
N LYS A 9 3.44 -10.27 -7.26
CA LYS A 9 2.93 -11.51 -6.64
C LYS A 9 1.82 -11.27 -5.60
N ASP A 10 1.86 -10.12 -4.94
CA ASP A 10 0.94 -9.75 -3.87
C ASP A 10 -0.12 -8.74 -4.33
N LEU A 11 -0.11 -8.37 -5.61
CA LEU A 11 -0.88 -7.25 -6.14
C LEU A 11 -2.39 -7.41 -5.94
N GLN A 12 -2.91 -8.62 -6.13
CA GLN A 12 -4.33 -8.90 -5.90
C GLN A 12 -4.75 -8.66 -4.46
N THR A 13 -3.89 -9.03 -3.51
CA THR A 13 -4.11 -8.78 -2.08
C THR A 13 -4.11 -7.28 -1.77
N ILE A 14 -3.17 -6.54 -2.36
CA ILE A 14 -3.05 -5.09 -2.16
C ILE A 14 -4.29 -4.39 -2.73
N LYS A 15 -4.75 -4.80 -3.93
CA LYS A 15 -5.99 -4.29 -4.54
C LYS A 15 -7.21 -4.51 -3.64
N ALA A 16 -7.39 -5.74 -3.15
CA ALA A 16 -8.50 -6.08 -2.26
C ALA A 16 -8.49 -5.24 -0.97
N ALA A 17 -7.32 -5.07 -0.34
CA ALA A 17 -7.20 -4.20 0.82
C ALA A 17 -7.49 -2.72 0.50
N SER A 18 -7.01 -2.21 -0.65
CA SER A 18 -7.26 -0.82 -1.07
C SER A 18 -8.72 -0.52 -1.44
N ASN A 19 -9.49 -1.57 -1.77
CA ASN A 19 -10.92 -1.49 -2.00
C ASN A 19 -11.74 -1.56 -0.70
N GLY A 20 -11.11 -1.84 0.43
CA GLY A 20 -11.77 -1.97 1.73
C GLY A 20 -12.31 -3.37 2.04
N ASP A 21 -11.93 -4.40 1.27
CA ASP A 21 -12.39 -5.78 1.51
C ASP A 21 -11.89 -6.33 2.86
N PHE A 22 -10.69 -5.90 3.28
CA PHE A 22 -10.10 -6.24 4.57
C PHE A 22 -8.95 -5.27 4.93
N PHE A 23 -8.60 -5.25 6.22
CA PHE A 23 -7.43 -4.54 6.71
C PHE A 23 -6.12 -5.30 6.43
N LEU A 24 -5.20 -4.67 5.69
CA LEU A 24 -3.97 -5.32 5.20
C LEU A 24 -3.03 -5.69 6.35
N ASP A 25 -2.93 -4.85 7.37
CA ASP A 25 -2.12 -5.03 8.57
C ASP A 25 -2.63 -6.17 9.45
N VAL A 26 -3.95 -6.39 9.50
CA VAL A 26 -4.58 -7.52 10.20
C VAL A 26 -4.41 -8.82 9.42
N LYS A 27 -4.76 -8.83 8.13
CA LYS A 27 -4.78 -10.06 7.33
C LYS A 27 -3.39 -10.50 6.91
N ASN A 28 -2.55 -9.55 6.49
CA ASN A 28 -1.19 -9.80 5.97
C ASN A 28 -0.16 -8.81 6.57
N PRO A 29 0.13 -8.89 7.89
CA PRO A 29 1.02 -7.95 8.59
C PRO A 29 2.44 -7.87 8.00
N LYS A 30 2.95 -8.96 7.43
CA LYS A 30 4.26 -8.98 6.76
C LYS A 30 4.26 -8.16 5.46
N LEU A 31 3.17 -8.21 4.71
CA LEU A 31 3.02 -7.45 3.47
C LEU A 31 2.84 -5.96 3.78
N TYR A 32 2.01 -5.62 4.77
CA TYR A 32 1.86 -4.25 5.26
C TYR A 32 3.21 -3.63 5.64
N LYS A 33 4.03 -4.32 6.45
CA LYS A 33 5.38 -3.84 6.82
C LYS A 33 6.29 -3.60 5.61
N LYS A 34 6.19 -4.42 4.55
CA LYS A 34 6.97 -4.24 3.32
C LYS A 34 6.46 -3.04 2.51
N LEU A 35 5.15 -2.88 2.43
CA LEU A 35 4.48 -1.81 1.69
C LEU A 35 4.79 -0.45 2.32
N ARG A 36 4.62 -0.33 3.64
CA ARG A 36 5.00 0.86 4.41
C ARG A 36 6.46 1.27 4.15
N ARG A 37 7.39 0.33 4.30
CA ARG A 37 8.83 0.58 4.03
C ARG A 37 9.12 0.97 2.59
N TYR A 38 8.29 0.54 1.63
CA TYR A 38 8.45 0.94 0.25
C TYR A 38 8.09 2.42 0.08
N TYR A 39 6.91 2.85 0.53
CA TYR A 39 6.48 4.25 0.44
C TYR A 39 7.37 5.19 1.26
N GLU A 40 7.83 4.75 2.44
CA GLU A 40 8.77 5.48 3.27
C GLU A 40 10.14 5.64 2.59
N LYS A 41 10.67 4.56 1.98
CA LYS A 41 12.00 4.58 1.35
C LYS A 41 12.03 5.38 0.04
N GLU A 42 10.97 5.33 -0.75
CA GLU A 42 10.88 6.13 -1.97
C GLU A 42 10.60 7.62 -1.66
N GLY A 43 10.38 7.98 -0.39
CA GLY A 43 10.08 9.35 0.04
C GLY A 43 8.69 9.82 -0.38
N LEU A 44 7.78 8.88 -0.66
CA LEU A 44 6.43 9.15 -1.15
C LEU A 44 5.46 9.48 -0.01
N VAL A 45 5.71 8.94 1.19
CA VAL A 45 4.87 9.15 2.37
C VAL A 45 5.75 9.35 3.60
N GLU A 46 5.48 10.43 4.34
CA GLU A 46 6.02 10.64 5.68
C GLU A 46 5.06 10.07 6.71
N PHE A 47 5.43 8.95 7.32
CA PHE A 47 4.65 8.33 8.39
C PHE A 47 4.86 9.07 9.71
N THR A 48 3.76 9.42 10.36
CA THR A 48 3.73 10.20 11.60
C THR A 48 3.97 9.36 12.85
N GLY A 49 3.79 8.04 12.75
CA GLY A 49 3.87 7.09 13.86
C GLY A 49 2.53 6.79 14.52
N ASP A 50 1.47 7.51 14.16
CA ASP A 50 0.10 7.13 14.53
C ASP A 50 -0.37 5.98 13.64
N ALA A 51 -0.67 4.83 14.24
CA ALA A 51 -0.92 3.61 13.50
C ALA A 51 -2.19 3.67 12.62
N LEU A 52 -3.22 4.41 13.06
CA LEU A 52 -4.48 4.53 12.32
C LEU A 52 -4.30 5.48 11.14
N ASN A 53 -3.76 6.66 11.41
CA ASN A 53 -3.51 7.67 10.38
C ASN A 53 -2.49 7.18 9.34
N ASP A 54 -1.39 6.56 9.79
CA ASP A 54 -0.38 5.98 8.90
C ASP A 54 -0.96 4.87 8.01
N TYR A 55 -1.94 4.10 8.52
CA TYR A 55 -2.63 3.09 7.73
C TYR A 55 -3.49 3.72 6.64
N ASP A 56 -4.34 4.69 7.02
CA ASP A 56 -5.26 5.35 6.08
C ASP A 56 -4.49 6.03 4.95
N VAL A 57 -3.45 6.80 5.30
CA VAL A 57 -2.57 7.46 4.31
C VAL A 57 -1.91 6.44 3.38
N LEU A 58 -1.37 5.33 3.93
CA LEU A 58 -0.75 4.30 3.10
C LEU A 58 -1.74 3.71 2.09
N ILE A 59 -2.95 3.38 2.53
CA ILE A 59 -3.96 2.77 1.66
C ILE A 59 -4.44 3.74 0.58
N GLU A 60 -4.55 5.03 0.90
CA GLU A 60 -4.87 6.07 -0.07
C GLU A 60 -3.81 6.18 -1.18
N CYS A 61 -2.53 6.30 -0.82
CA CYS A 61 -1.43 6.34 -1.79
C CYS A 61 -1.38 5.08 -2.65
N VAL A 62 -1.60 3.90 -2.05
CA VAL A 62 -1.67 2.64 -2.78
C VAL A 62 -2.80 2.66 -3.81
N LYS A 63 -3.97 3.19 -3.44
CA LYS A 63 -5.13 3.26 -4.33
C LYS A 63 -4.87 4.21 -5.50
N GLU A 64 -4.17 5.32 -5.27
CA GLU A 64 -3.76 6.25 -6.31
C GLU A 64 -2.77 5.61 -7.29
N ASP A 65 -1.70 4.98 -6.79
CA ASP A 65 -0.71 4.26 -7.62
C ASP A 65 -1.35 3.14 -8.45
N LEU A 66 -2.30 2.41 -7.86
CA LEU A 66 -3.03 1.35 -8.56
C LEU A 66 -3.91 1.90 -9.67
N LYS A 67 -4.59 3.03 -9.44
CA LYS A 67 -5.38 3.71 -10.47
C LYS A 67 -4.49 4.19 -11.60
N GLU A 68 -3.40 4.90 -11.30
CA GLU A 68 -2.47 5.43 -12.31
C GLU A 68 -1.92 4.31 -13.21
N SER A 69 -1.60 3.15 -12.62
CA SER A 69 -1.11 2.00 -13.39
C SER A 69 -2.18 1.30 -14.25
N GLU A 70 -3.48 1.54 -14.02
CA GLU A 70 -4.58 0.96 -14.82
C GLU A 70 -5.03 1.86 -15.98
N VAL A 71 -4.59 3.12 -16.02
CA VAL A 71 -4.96 4.08 -17.08
C VAL A 71 -4.02 4.06 -18.30
N VAL A 72 -3.12 3.08 -18.41
CA VAL A 72 -2.07 2.98 -19.44
C VAL A 72 -2.24 1.77 -20.35
#